data_AF-A0A8H4PKU4-F1
#
_entry.id   AF-A0A8H4PKU4-F1
#
_cell.length_a   1.000
_cell.length_b   1.000
_cell.length_c   1.000
_cell.angle_alpha   90.00
_cell.angle_beta   90.00
_cell.angle_gamma   90.00
#
_symmetry.space_group_name_H-M   'P 1'
#
loop_
_entity.id
_entity.type
_entity.pdbx_description
1 polymer ?
#
loop_
_entity_poly.entity_id
_entity_poly.type
_entity_poly.pdbx_seq_one_letter_code
_entity_poly.pdbx_strand_id
1 'polypeptide(L)'
;MAAQKTSARLANFERDGFVVIKSIVSTDKLETLRAASREAEALARAGKWPHTRTVGKQFPPWHPDPEQGIWGVQHLMNPAMPGSAVFTDLYFSEHVVSIVRELLQCDDEHLVMELFNMLVRPDRDFELRWHRDDVPADASLEQEMDRLGRPAFHAQYNFPLWPDDSLVLVPGSHRRPLSSPATLPFTTTTSSTAASTTAKRNA
;
A
#
# COMPACT_ATOMS: atom_id res chain seq x y z
N MET A 1 -16.78 -29.86 -0.19
CA MET A 1 -15.60 -29.01 -0.45
C MET A 1 -14.51 -29.42 0.50
N ALA A 2 -13.35 -29.86 0.01
CA ALA A 2 -12.23 -30.19 0.89
C ALA A 2 -11.74 -28.90 1.56
N ALA A 3 -11.52 -28.93 2.88
CA ALA A 3 -10.94 -27.80 3.60
C ALA A 3 -9.56 -27.51 3.00
N GLN A 4 -9.44 -26.41 2.25
CA GLN A 4 -8.17 -25.93 1.76
C GLN A 4 -7.27 -25.72 2.98
N LYS A 5 -6.14 -26.43 3.05
CA LYS A 5 -5.21 -26.30 4.17
C LYS A 5 -4.72 -24.85 4.19
N THR A 6 -5.12 -24.09 5.21
CA THR A 6 -4.74 -22.68 5.38
C THR A 6 -3.22 -22.57 5.36
N SER A 7 -2.67 -21.74 4.47
CA SER A 7 -1.23 -21.52 4.43
C SER A 7 -0.76 -20.77 5.68
N ALA A 8 0.53 -20.89 6.02
CA ALA A 8 1.09 -20.12 7.12
C ALA A 8 0.98 -18.60 6.88
N ARG A 9 1.02 -18.15 5.63
CA ARG A 9 0.84 -16.72 5.27
C ARG A 9 -0.57 -16.24 5.56
N LEU A 10 -1.57 -16.99 5.10
CA LEU A 10 -2.98 -16.67 5.33
C LEU A 10 -3.30 -16.68 6.84
N ALA A 11 -2.82 -17.69 7.57
CA ALA A 11 -3.01 -17.75 9.03
C ALA A 11 -2.37 -16.56 9.77
N ASN A 12 -1.18 -16.12 9.36
CA ASN A 12 -0.53 -14.93 9.93
C ASN A 12 -1.28 -13.64 9.57
N PHE A 13 -1.72 -13.51 8.31
CA PHE A 13 -2.51 -12.37 7.84
C PHE A 13 -3.84 -12.26 8.59
N GLU A 14 -4.54 -13.37 8.80
CA GLU A 14 -5.77 -13.41 9.60
C GLU A 14 -5.53 -13.01 11.06
N ARG A 15 -4.43 -13.49 11.67
CA ARG A 15 -4.09 -13.20 13.07
C ARG A 15 -3.69 -11.74 13.27
N ASP A 16 -2.76 -11.24 12.47
CA ASP A 16 -2.06 -9.98 12.71
C ASP A 16 -2.60 -8.81 11.88
N GLY A 17 -3.33 -9.09 10.79
CA GLY A 17 -3.83 -8.10 9.84
C GLY A 17 -2.83 -7.75 8.73
N PHE A 18 -1.63 -8.34 8.77
CA PHE A 18 -0.60 -8.19 7.74
C PHE A 18 0.32 -9.42 7.70
N VAL A 19 1.10 -9.54 6.62
CA VAL A 19 2.18 -10.53 6.50
C VAL A 19 3.37 -9.89 5.79
N VAL A 20 4.58 -10.20 6.25
CA VAL A 20 5.82 -9.70 5.62
C VAL A 20 6.38 -10.78 4.70
N ILE A 21 6.51 -10.44 3.42
CA ILE A 21 7.10 -11.32 2.40
C ILE A 21 8.49 -10.80 2.05
N LYS A 22 9.52 -11.62 2.28
CA LYS A 22 10.91 -11.26 2.00
C LYS A 22 11.31 -11.73 0.61
N SER A 23 12.12 -10.91 -0.06
CA SER A 23 12.79 -11.28 -1.31
C SER A 23 11.85 -11.78 -2.41
N ILE A 24 10.72 -11.09 -2.60
CA ILE A 24 9.70 -11.42 -3.60
C ILE A 24 10.19 -11.25 -5.05
N VAL A 25 11.25 -10.46 -5.27
CA VAL A 25 11.93 -10.29 -6.57
C VAL A 25 13.45 -10.43 -6.43
N SER A 26 14.15 -10.63 -7.53
CA SER A 26 15.62 -10.65 -7.58
C SER A 26 16.23 -9.28 -7.30
N THR A 27 17.51 -9.27 -6.93
CA THR A 27 18.29 -8.03 -6.75
C THR A 27 18.30 -7.17 -8.01
N ASP A 28 18.48 -7.77 -9.19
CA ASP A 28 18.52 -7.03 -10.46
C ASP A 28 17.16 -6.37 -10.78
N LYS A 29 16.06 -7.06 -10.47
CA LYS A 29 14.71 -6.51 -10.62
C LYS A 29 14.48 -5.37 -9.63
N LEU A 30 14.96 -5.49 -8.40
CA LEU A 30 14.92 -4.42 -7.41
C LEU A 30 15.70 -3.18 -7.86
N GLU A 31 16.90 -3.34 -8.42
CA GLU A 31 17.67 -2.21 -8.96
C GLU A 31 16.99 -1.55 -10.16
N THR A 32 16.36 -2.35 -11.03
CA THR A 32 15.55 -1.84 -12.14
C THR A 32 14.38 -0.99 -11.64
N LEU A 33 13.68 -1.47 -10.60
CA LEU A 33 12.58 -0.73 -9.96
C LEU A 33 13.09 0.57 -9.31
N ARG A 34 14.22 0.51 -8.59
CA ARG A 34 14.85 1.69 -7.98
C ARG A 34 15.20 2.75 -9.01
N ALA A 35 15.74 2.36 -10.16
CA ALA A 35 16.08 3.27 -11.25
C ALA A 35 14.82 3.98 -11.81
N ALA A 36 13.79 3.21 -12.15
CA ALA A 36 12.52 3.77 -12.63
C ALA A 36 11.85 4.68 -11.59
N SER A 37 11.88 4.30 -10.31
CA SER A 37 11.34 5.10 -9.20
C SER A 37 12.07 6.43 -9.01
N ARG A 38 13.40 6.45 -9.11
CA ARG A 38 14.17 7.72 -9.04
C ARG A 38 13.82 8.67 -10.18
N GLU A 39 13.61 8.14 -11.39
CA GLU A 39 13.23 8.95 -12.54
C GLU A 39 11.81 9.51 -12.38
N ALA A 40 10.86 8.67 -11.97
CA ALA A 40 9.48 9.10 -11.69
C ALA A 40 9.41 10.15 -10.57
N GLU A 41 10.18 9.97 -9.50
CA GLU A 41 10.31 10.94 -8.41
C GLU A 41 10.89 12.26 -8.91
N ALA A 42 12.00 12.22 -9.66
CA ALA A 42 12.65 13.42 -10.19
C ALA A 42 11.70 14.21 -11.13
N LEU A 43 10.97 13.51 -12.00
CA LEU A 43 9.97 14.11 -12.89
C LEU A 43 8.86 14.81 -12.09
N ALA A 44 8.34 14.14 -11.04
CA ALA A 44 7.32 14.68 -10.17
C ALA A 44 7.79 15.89 -9.37
N ARG A 45 8.98 15.84 -8.78
CA ARG A 45 9.59 16.97 -8.05
C ARG A 45 9.87 18.17 -8.95
N ALA A 46 10.20 17.93 -10.22
CA ALA A 46 10.38 18.98 -11.22
C ALA A 46 9.06 19.61 -11.70
N GLY A 47 7.91 19.19 -11.18
CA GLY A 47 6.59 19.68 -11.61
C GLY A 47 6.17 19.21 -13.01
N LYS A 48 6.89 18.22 -13.57
CA LYS A 48 6.64 17.68 -14.92
C LYS A 48 5.69 16.48 -14.91
N TRP A 49 5.19 16.10 -13.74
CA TRP A 49 4.17 15.08 -13.58
C TRP A 49 2.98 15.63 -12.77
N PRO A 50 1.75 15.62 -13.32
CA PRO A 50 0.61 16.26 -12.67
C PRO A 50 -0.05 15.39 -11.59
N HIS A 51 0.29 14.10 -11.50
CA HIS A 51 -0.35 13.17 -10.58
C HIS A 51 0.52 12.90 -9.35
N THR A 52 0.51 13.84 -8.41
CA THR A 52 1.32 13.77 -7.17
C THR A 52 0.44 13.83 -5.93
N ARG A 53 1.02 13.47 -4.78
CA ARG A 53 0.44 13.70 -3.45
C ARG A 53 1.22 14.80 -2.75
N THR A 54 0.52 15.83 -2.30
CA THR A 54 1.11 17.05 -1.72
C THR A 54 1.27 16.94 -0.22
N VAL A 55 2.44 17.35 0.29
CA VAL A 55 2.74 17.31 1.74
C VAL A 55 1.73 18.17 2.51
N GLY A 56 1.31 17.69 3.68
CA GLY A 56 0.27 18.32 4.50
C GLY A 56 -1.16 17.85 4.18
N LYS A 57 -1.35 17.01 3.14
CA LYS A 57 -2.66 16.45 2.80
C LYS A 57 -2.59 14.93 2.60
N GLN A 58 -3.20 14.19 3.53
CA GLN A 58 -3.23 12.72 3.54
C GLN A 58 -4.19 12.11 2.50
N PHE A 59 -5.38 12.68 2.31
CA PHE A 59 -6.43 12.11 1.47
C PHE A 59 -6.72 12.96 0.22
N PRO A 60 -7.17 12.34 -0.90
CA PRO A 60 -7.54 13.06 -2.11
C PRO A 60 -8.74 14.00 -1.89
N PRO A 61 -8.99 14.96 -2.82
CA PRO A 61 -8.20 15.25 -4.02
C PRO A 61 -6.90 15.99 -3.67
N TRP A 62 -5.77 15.61 -4.26
CA TRP A 62 -4.51 16.35 -4.12
C TRP A 62 -4.41 17.40 -5.23
N HIS A 63 -3.95 18.60 -4.87
CA HIS A 63 -3.63 19.65 -5.81
C HIS A 63 -2.12 19.74 -5.90
N PRO A 64 -1.49 19.50 -7.08
CA PRO A 64 -0.05 19.59 -7.23
C PRO A 64 0.45 20.97 -6.80
N ASP A 65 1.35 20.98 -5.83
CA ASP A 65 1.99 22.18 -5.32
C ASP A 65 3.47 21.84 -5.06
N PRO A 66 4.36 22.12 -6.04
CA PRO A 66 5.78 21.83 -5.91
C PRO A 66 6.45 22.57 -4.74
N GLU A 67 5.93 23.72 -4.31
CA GLU A 67 6.49 24.49 -3.20
C GLU A 67 6.21 23.80 -1.85
N GLN A 68 5.04 23.19 -1.72
CA GLN A 68 4.72 22.35 -0.57
C GLN A 68 5.52 21.03 -0.60
N GLY A 69 6.02 20.60 -1.75
CA GLY A 69 6.70 19.33 -1.90
C GLY A 69 5.72 18.15 -1.95
N ILE A 70 6.26 16.97 -2.24
CA ILE A 70 5.48 15.76 -2.49
C ILE A 70 5.79 14.66 -1.47
N TRP A 71 4.80 13.80 -1.21
CA TRP A 71 4.96 12.55 -0.46
C TRP A 71 4.48 11.33 -1.24
N GLY A 72 4.05 11.52 -2.49
CA GLY A 72 3.73 10.42 -3.38
C GLY A 72 3.63 10.82 -4.85
N VAL A 73 3.81 9.83 -5.71
CA VAL A 73 3.65 9.88 -7.16
C VAL A 73 2.60 8.84 -7.54
N GLN A 74 1.67 9.24 -8.39
CA GLN A 74 0.53 8.41 -8.80
C GLN A 74 0.58 8.15 -10.31
N HIS A 75 -0.31 7.28 -10.79
CA HIS A 75 -0.42 6.96 -12.22
C HIS A 75 0.89 6.39 -12.81
N LEU A 76 1.62 5.57 -12.04
CA LEU A 76 2.91 5.01 -12.45
C LEU A 76 2.85 4.18 -13.74
N MET A 77 1.71 3.56 -14.04
CA MET A 77 1.50 2.75 -15.24
C MET A 77 1.02 3.57 -16.46
N ASN A 78 0.87 4.89 -16.33
CA ASN A 78 0.52 5.73 -17.47
C ASN A 78 1.66 5.66 -18.51
N PRO A 79 1.39 5.42 -19.81
CA PRO A 79 2.43 5.34 -20.84
C PRO A 79 3.35 6.57 -20.93
N ALA A 80 2.88 7.74 -20.49
CA ALA A 80 3.68 8.97 -20.44
C ALA A 80 4.68 9.00 -19.26
N MET A 81 4.55 8.12 -18.27
CA MET A 81 5.49 7.98 -17.17
C MET A 81 6.72 7.18 -17.64
N PRO A 82 7.95 7.72 -17.52
CA PRO A 82 9.16 6.95 -17.73
C PRO A 82 9.21 5.71 -16.83
N GLY A 83 9.58 4.55 -17.40
CA GLY A 83 9.59 3.30 -16.66
C GLY A 83 8.22 2.69 -16.37
N SER A 84 7.12 3.21 -16.95
CA SER A 84 5.75 2.67 -16.78
C SER A 84 5.63 1.16 -17.01
N ALA A 85 6.37 0.61 -17.98
CA ALA A 85 6.43 -0.83 -18.22
C ALA A 85 7.02 -1.62 -17.04
N VAL A 86 8.03 -1.06 -16.34
CA VAL A 86 8.64 -1.70 -15.16
C VAL A 86 7.64 -1.77 -14.00
N PHE A 87 6.87 -0.70 -13.79
CA PHE A 87 5.81 -0.62 -12.80
C PHE A 87 4.65 -1.57 -13.12
N THR A 88 4.24 -1.60 -14.39
CA THR A 88 3.18 -2.51 -14.88
C THR A 88 3.58 -3.97 -14.69
N ASP A 89 4.83 -4.32 -15.04
CA ASP A 89 5.35 -5.67 -14.86
C ASP A 89 5.36 -6.11 -13.39
N LEU A 90 5.75 -5.23 -12.46
CA LEU A 90 5.67 -5.55 -11.02
C LEU A 90 4.21 -5.74 -10.56
N TYR A 91 3.33 -4.81 -10.94
CA TYR A 91 1.94 -4.79 -10.51
C TYR A 91 1.16 -6.04 -10.93
N PHE A 92 1.40 -6.52 -12.15
CA PHE A 92 0.79 -7.75 -12.67
C PHE A 92 1.67 -8.99 -12.54
N SER A 93 2.79 -8.92 -11.82
CA SER A 93 3.67 -10.08 -11.69
C SER A 93 2.99 -11.21 -10.93
N GLU A 94 3.16 -12.45 -11.40
CA GLU A 94 2.65 -13.63 -10.69
C GLU A 94 3.20 -13.73 -9.27
N HIS A 95 4.42 -13.26 -9.02
CA HIS A 95 5.00 -13.19 -7.68
C HIS A 95 4.15 -12.38 -6.69
N VAL A 96 3.49 -11.32 -7.17
CA VAL A 96 2.59 -10.47 -6.36
C VAL A 96 1.17 -11.01 -6.41
N VAL A 97 0.62 -11.22 -7.60
CA VAL A 97 -0.78 -11.59 -7.81
C VAL A 97 -1.12 -12.94 -7.17
N SER A 98 -0.20 -13.92 -7.19
CA SER A 98 -0.44 -15.20 -6.51
C SER A 98 -0.62 -15.05 -4.99
N ILE A 99 0.12 -14.13 -4.36
CA ILE A 99 0.03 -13.86 -2.93
C ILE A 99 -1.29 -13.14 -2.63
N VAL A 100 -1.66 -12.15 -3.44
CA VAL A 100 -2.93 -11.44 -3.27
C VAL A 100 -4.11 -12.40 -3.37
N ARG A 101 -4.13 -13.28 -4.38
CA ARG A 101 -5.15 -14.34 -4.53
C ARG A 101 -5.23 -15.26 -3.32
N GLU A 102 -4.08 -15.72 -2.83
CA GLU A 102 -4.00 -16.57 -1.64
C GLU A 102 -4.60 -15.87 -0.41
N LEU A 103 -4.23 -14.61 -0.18
CA LEU A 103 -4.67 -13.85 1.00
C LEU A 103 -6.15 -13.44 0.93
N LEU A 104 -6.63 -13.08 -0.26
CA LEU A 104 -8.04 -12.73 -0.48
C LEU A 104 -8.94 -13.96 -0.75
N GLN A 105 -8.33 -15.14 -0.83
CA GLN A 105 -8.99 -16.42 -1.13
C GLN A 105 -9.90 -16.34 -2.36
N CYS A 106 -9.36 -15.79 -3.45
CA CYS A 106 -10.06 -15.60 -4.72
C CYS A 106 -9.21 -16.02 -5.92
N ASP A 107 -9.86 -16.15 -7.07
CA ASP A 107 -9.23 -16.34 -8.37
C ASP A 107 -9.18 -15.02 -9.16
N ASP A 108 -8.66 -15.09 -10.39
CA ASP A 108 -8.49 -13.92 -11.26
C ASP A 108 -9.83 -13.27 -11.65
N GLU A 109 -10.92 -14.05 -11.76
CA GLU A 109 -12.24 -13.53 -12.16
C GLU A 109 -12.84 -12.63 -11.08
N HIS A 110 -12.49 -12.88 -9.82
CA HIS A 110 -12.97 -12.12 -8.68
C HIS A 110 -11.95 -11.10 -8.16
N LEU A 111 -10.74 -11.05 -8.73
CA LEU A 111 -9.69 -10.13 -8.30
C LEU A 111 -9.72 -8.82 -9.10
N VAL A 112 -9.86 -7.70 -8.39
CA VAL A 112 -9.74 -6.35 -8.94
C VAL A 112 -8.51 -5.70 -8.36
N MET A 113 -7.53 -5.43 -9.20
CA MET A 113 -6.36 -4.65 -8.81
C MET A 113 -6.70 -3.16 -8.93
N GLU A 114 -6.41 -2.36 -7.90
CA GLU A 114 -6.77 -0.95 -7.85
C GLU A 114 -5.54 -0.02 -7.86
N LEU A 115 -5.60 1.07 -7.10
CA LEU A 115 -4.70 2.21 -7.16
C LEU A 115 -3.23 1.82 -6.91
N PHE A 116 -2.34 2.05 -7.88
CA PHE A 116 -0.89 1.88 -7.73
C PHE A 116 -0.17 3.22 -7.56
N ASN A 117 0.44 3.43 -6.40
CA ASN A 117 1.16 4.65 -6.08
C ASN A 117 2.59 4.34 -5.64
N MET A 118 3.46 5.33 -5.81
CA MET A 118 4.77 5.35 -5.19
C MET A 118 4.74 6.38 -4.07
N LEU A 119 4.89 5.96 -2.81
CA LEU A 119 5.16 6.91 -1.73
C LEU A 119 6.58 7.44 -1.91
N VAL A 120 6.89 8.69 -1.56
CA VAL A 120 8.25 9.23 -1.61
C VAL A 120 8.55 9.99 -0.33
N ARG A 121 9.81 9.98 0.09
CA ARG A 121 10.25 10.72 1.29
C ARG A 121 9.97 12.23 1.11
N PRO A 122 9.17 12.85 1.98
CA PRO A 122 8.93 14.29 1.95
C PRO A 122 10.20 15.10 2.22
N ASP A 123 10.30 16.34 1.72
CA ASP A 123 11.47 17.22 1.96
C ASP A 123 11.51 17.83 3.36
N ARG A 124 10.41 17.75 4.09
CA ARG A 124 10.24 18.19 5.48
C ARG A 124 9.46 17.15 6.26
N ASP A 125 9.50 17.22 7.59
CA ASP A 125 8.77 16.28 8.44
C ASP A 125 7.28 16.26 8.10
N PHE A 126 6.77 15.06 7.87
CA PHE A 126 5.38 14.82 7.54
C PHE A 126 5.03 13.37 7.88
N GLU A 127 3.93 13.20 8.61
CA GLU A 127 3.38 11.91 8.96
C GLU A 127 1.90 11.85 8.58
N LEU A 128 1.43 10.63 8.31
CA LEU A 128 0.01 10.37 8.13
C LEU A 128 -0.62 10.14 9.51
N ARG A 129 -1.86 10.61 9.69
CA ARG A 129 -2.64 10.24 10.86
C ARG A 129 -2.98 8.75 10.78
N TRP A 130 -3.07 8.10 11.94
CA TRP A 130 -3.61 6.75 12.06
C TRP A 130 -4.97 6.66 11.35
N HIS A 131 -5.11 5.66 10.50
CA HIS A 131 -6.31 5.45 9.69
C HIS A 131 -6.41 3.98 9.29
N ARG A 132 -7.57 3.62 8.72
CA ARG A 132 -7.77 2.41 7.93
C ARG A 132 -8.07 2.85 6.51
N ASP A 133 -7.65 2.06 5.53
CA ASP A 133 -7.88 2.40 4.12
C ASP A 133 -9.36 2.39 3.74
N ASP A 134 -10.18 1.58 4.42
CA ASP A 134 -11.57 1.32 4.08
C ASP A 134 -12.58 1.83 5.12
N VAL A 135 -12.11 2.56 6.14
CA VAL A 135 -12.96 3.22 7.13
C VAL A 135 -12.68 4.73 7.07
N PRO A 136 -13.70 5.56 6.78
CA PRO A 136 -13.55 7.01 6.80
C PRO A 136 -13.01 7.55 8.13
N ALA A 137 -12.20 8.61 8.08
CA ALA A 137 -11.59 9.19 9.28
C ALA A 137 -12.61 9.83 10.25
N ASP A 138 -13.82 10.12 9.79
CA ASP A 138 -14.95 10.67 10.55
C ASP A 138 -16.00 9.61 10.92
N ALA A 139 -15.73 8.32 10.65
CA ALA A 139 -16.62 7.24 11.03
C ALA A 139 -16.80 7.16 12.54
N SER A 140 -18.04 6.96 12.99
CA SER A 140 -18.33 6.67 14.39
C SER A 140 -17.79 5.29 14.79
N LEU A 141 -17.65 5.05 16.10
CA LEU A 141 -17.26 3.73 16.63
C LEU A 141 -18.20 2.61 16.14
N GLU A 142 -19.51 2.90 16.06
CA GLU A 142 -20.52 1.96 15.57
C GLU A 142 -20.32 1.65 14.09
N GLN A 143 -20.07 2.67 13.26
CA GLN A 143 -19.80 2.51 11.83
C GLN A 143 -18.49 1.73 11.59
N GLU A 144 -17.46 2.03 12.39
CA GLU A 144 -16.21 1.27 12.35
C GLU A 144 -16.48 -0.20 12.68
N MET A 145 -17.16 -0.48 13.79
CA MET A 145 -17.44 -1.86 14.21
C MET A 145 -18.34 -2.63 13.24
N ASP A 146 -19.36 -1.99 12.66
CA ASP A 146 -20.18 -2.60 11.60
C ASP A 146 -19.33 -2.96 10.38
N ARG A 147 -18.40 -2.07 9.97
CA ARG A 147 -17.48 -2.36 8.86
C ARG A 147 -16.53 -3.51 9.20
N LEU A 148 -15.94 -3.53 10.41
CA LEU A 148 -15.01 -4.57 10.85
C LEU A 148 -15.69 -5.94 11.06
N GLY A 149 -17.00 -5.96 11.33
CA GLY A 149 -17.79 -7.18 11.44
C GLY A 149 -18.07 -7.88 10.11
N ARG A 150 -17.77 -7.22 8.98
CA ARG A 150 -17.95 -7.77 7.62
C ARG A 150 -16.62 -8.29 7.07
N PRO A 151 -16.63 -9.29 6.17
CA PRO A 151 -15.41 -9.75 5.52
C PRO A 151 -14.59 -8.60 4.94
N ALA A 152 -13.27 -8.65 5.14
CA ALA A 152 -12.35 -7.75 4.46
C ALA A 152 -12.16 -8.27 3.03
N PHE A 153 -12.66 -7.51 2.06
CA PHE A 153 -12.47 -7.81 0.66
C PHE A 153 -11.28 -7.06 0.05
N HIS A 154 -10.45 -6.41 0.84
CA HIS A 154 -9.34 -5.62 0.33
C HIS A 154 -8.03 -6.01 1.03
N ALA A 155 -6.94 -5.95 0.28
CA ALA A 155 -5.60 -6.05 0.80
C ALA A 155 -4.76 -4.94 0.15
N GLN A 156 -3.92 -4.28 0.95
CA GLN A 156 -2.88 -3.41 0.44
C GLN A 156 -1.54 -4.15 0.49
N TYR A 157 -0.74 -4.05 -0.57
CA TYR A 157 0.68 -4.41 -0.46
C TYR A 157 1.54 -3.15 -0.55
N ASN A 158 2.59 -3.13 0.25
CA ASN A 158 3.65 -2.13 0.19
C ASN A 158 4.95 -2.86 -0.17
N PHE A 159 5.56 -2.45 -1.28
CA PHE A 159 6.84 -2.98 -1.74
C PHE A 159 7.94 -1.97 -1.39
N PRO A 160 8.73 -2.17 -0.31
CA PRO A 160 9.84 -1.28 0.02
C PRO A 160 10.93 -1.36 -1.04
N LEU A 161 11.21 -0.23 -1.67
CA LEU A 161 12.33 -0.11 -2.60
C LEU A 161 13.64 0.17 -1.84
N TRP A 162 13.59 0.77 -0.66
CA TRP A 162 14.76 1.02 0.20
C TRP A 162 14.49 0.55 1.63
N PRO A 163 15.54 0.27 2.44
CA PRO A 163 15.39 0.08 3.88
C PRO A 163 15.02 1.41 4.57
N ASP A 164 14.02 1.40 5.44
CA ASP A 164 13.60 2.52 6.30
C ASP A 164 12.54 2.05 7.32
N ASP A 165 11.97 2.97 8.09
CA ASP A 165 11.03 2.70 9.19
C ASP A 165 9.68 3.45 9.06
N SER A 166 9.21 3.71 7.82
CA SER A 166 8.10 4.66 7.60
C SER A 166 6.69 4.07 7.69
N LEU A 167 6.50 2.75 7.58
CA LEU A 167 5.17 2.11 7.70
C LEU A 167 5.00 1.51 9.10
N VAL A 168 4.12 2.09 9.91
CA VAL A 168 3.83 1.59 11.25
C VAL A 168 2.48 0.89 11.27
N LEU A 169 2.47 -0.35 11.77
CA LEU A 169 1.27 -1.18 11.87
C LEU A 169 1.03 -1.60 13.32
N VAL A 170 -0.23 -1.77 13.67
CA VAL A 170 -0.64 -2.32 14.97
C VAL A 170 -1.20 -3.72 14.74
N PRO A 171 -0.50 -4.79 15.13
CA PRO A 171 -1.00 -6.16 14.98
C PRO A 171 -2.39 -6.35 15.60
N GLY A 172 -3.26 -7.04 14.87
CA GLY A 172 -4.63 -7.33 15.28
C GLY A 172 -5.58 -6.14 15.27
N SER A 173 -5.13 -4.94 14.86
CA SER A 173 -5.99 -3.75 14.79
C SER A 173 -7.14 -3.90 13.80
N HIS A 174 -7.02 -4.74 12.78
CA HIS A 174 -8.08 -5.05 11.80
C HIS A 174 -9.33 -5.73 12.39
N ARG A 175 -9.30 -6.17 13.65
CA ARG A 175 -10.43 -6.89 14.31
C ARG A 175 -10.96 -6.20 15.56
N ARG A 176 -10.47 -5.00 15.87
CA ARG A 176 -10.83 -4.27 17.09
C ARG A 176 -11.00 -2.79 16.78
N PRO A 177 -11.87 -2.09 17.52
CA PRO A 177 -12.09 -0.66 17.29
C PRO A 177 -10.82 0.15 17.54
N LEU A 178 -10.78 1.36 16.98
CA LEU A 178 -9.74 2.32 17.29
C LEU A 178 -9.76 2.64 18.79
N SER A 179 -8.66 2.34 19.48
CA SER A 179 -8.41 2.75 20.86
C SER A 179 -7.31 3.80 20.89
N SER A 180 -7.32 4.69 21.88
CA SER A 180 -6.29 5.72 22.04
C SER A 180 -4.87 5.12 21.99
N PRO A 181 -3.88 5.75 21.32
CA PRO A 181 -2.56 5.16 21.03
C PRO A 181 -1.70 4.84 22.26
N ALA A 182 -2.09 5.30 23.45
CA ALA A 182 -1.33 5.16 24.69
C ALA A 182 -1.21 3.72 25.25
N THR A 183 -1.71 2.69 24.57
CA THR A 183 -1.86 1.35 25.19
C THR A 183 -1.33 0.18 24.37
N LEU A 184 -0.71 0.37 23.20
CA LEU A 184 -0.47 -0.76 22.29
C LEU A 184 0.96 -0.89 21.78
N PRO A 185 1.56 -2.11 21.84
CA PRO A 185 2.79 -2.38 21.12
C PRO A 185 2.52 -2.29 19.62
N PHE A 186 3.29 -1.45 18.92
CA PHE A 186 3.27 -1.35 17.47
C PHE A 186 4.47 -2.09 16.88
N THR A 187 4.36 -2.49 15.62
CA THR A 187 5.47 -3.06 14.85
C THR A 187 5.73 -2.14 13.67
N THR A 188 6.96 -1.65 13.56
CA THR A 188 7.40 -0.93 12.37
C THR A 188 7.70 -1.94 11.27
N THR A 189 7.15 -1.70 10.10
CA THR A 189 7.48 -2.43 8.87
C THR A 189 8.05 -1.42 7.88
N THR A 190 9.07 -1.80 7.12
CA THR A 190 9.88 -0.87 6.33
C THR A 190 9.15 -0.37 5.07
N SER A 191 9.02 0.94 4.80
CA SER A 191 9.04 1.57 3.44
C SER A 191 8.71 3.11 3.39
N SER A 192 9.64 3.91 2.86
CA SER A 192 9.70 5.37 2.63
C SER A 192 9.61 5.71 1.15
N THR A 193 9.89 4.73 0.29
CA THR A 193 9.43 4.70 -1.08
C THR A 193 8.89 3.31 -1.37
N ALA A 194 7.56 3.20 -1.24
CA ALA A 194 6.85 1.96 -1.48
C ALA A 194 6.08 2.08 -2.78
N ALA A 195 6.17 1.04 -3.62
CA ALA A 195 5.07 0.75 -4.52
C ALA A 195 3.92 0.24 -3.64
N SER A 196 2.91 1.09 -3.42
CA SER A 196 1.75 0.82 -2.60
C SER A 196 0.55 0.61 -3.49
N THR A 197 -0.08 -0.56 -3.38
CA THR A 197 -1.32 -0.85 -4.10
C THR A 197 -2.39 -1.39 -3.20
N THR A 198 -3.64 -1.04 -3.51
CA THR A 198 -4.82 -1.74 -3.01
C THR A 198 -5.30 -2.74 -4.06
N ALA A 199 -5.68 -3.93 -3.63
CA ALA A 199 -6.40 -4.92 -4.41
C ALA A 199 -7.67 -5.30 -3.67
N LYS A 200 -8.73 -5.61 -4.42
CA LYS A 200 -10.03 -5.99 -3.88
C LYS A 200 -10.53 -7.30 -4.50
N ARG A 201 -11.31 -8.04 -3.72
CA ARG A 201 -12.11 -9.16 -4.18
C ARG A 201 -13.54 -8.67 -4.41
N ASN A 202 -14.12 -8.98 -5.57
CA ASN A 202 -15.56 -8.77 -5.79
C ASN A 202 -16.39 -9.80 -5.01
N ALA A 203 -17.52 -9.34 -4.48
CA ALA A 203 -18.48 -10.16 -3.75
C ALA A 203 -19.20 -11.15 -4.67
#